data_AF-A0A1F3CAZ0-F1
#
_entry.id   AF-A0A1F3CAZ0-F1
#
_cell.length_a   1.000
_cell.length_b   1.000
_cell.length_c   1.000
_cell.angle_alpha   90.00
_cell.angle_beta   90.00
_cell.angle_gamma   90.00
#
_symmetry.space_group_name_H-M   'P 1'
#
loop_
_entity.id
_entity.type
_entity.pdbx_description
1 polymer ?
#
loop_
_entity_poly.entity_id
_entity_poly.type
_entity_poly.pdbx_seq_one_letter_code
_entity_poly.pdbx_strand_id
1 'polypeptide(L)'
;MQMLILQEFVSNLFWRIPKNDELFLQEFKSNPLFNKSFKFIGKNTGVEVNNDITEKIKNSKEFIQSLRPTVSSFSFMVNKKDDIQNWKLSYTPGYFNICSDNPFIIKDENAKDIFNTEFILPLTKNHLLIRTFSNIEETSLKPLFGFIVNLAIFKQGELYCASANRDLLNTYSSSSKKDDIIKLKNYIFGYLENLSEK
;
A
#
# COMPACT_ATOMS: atom_id res chain seq x y z
N MET A 1 -20.28 2.09 -0.99
CA MET A 1 -19.64 3.15 -1.78
C MET A 1 -18.36 3.68 -1.10
N GLN A 2 -18.40 4.14 0.16
CA GLN A 2 -17.22 4.68 0.85
C GLN A 2 -16.03 3.70 0.96
N MET A 3 -16.30 2.40 1.15
CA MET A 3 -15.22 1.41 1.29
C MET A 3 -14.51 1.07 -0.01
N LEU A 4 -15.21 1.10 -1.14
CA LEU A 4 -14.59 0.95 -2.46
C LEU A 4 -13.60 2.10 -2.75
N ILE A 5 -13.96 3.32 -2.35
CA ILE A 5 -13.08 4.49 -2.48
C ILE A 5 -11.84 4.32 -1.61
N LEU A 6 -11.99 3.79 -0.39
CA LEU A 6 -10.85 3.52 0.49
C LEU A 6 -9.92 2.43 -0.08
N GLN A 7 -10.48 1.36 -0.64
CA GLN A 7 -9.73 0.30 -1.31
C GLN A 7 -8.93 0.84 -2.51
N GLU A 8 -9.56 1.67 -3.35
CA GLU A 8 -8.90 2.34 -4.46
C GLU A 8 -7.80 3.29 -3.97
N PHE A 9 -8.05 4.06 -2.91
CA PHE A 9 -7.03 4.92 -2.27
C PHE A 9 -5.83 4.11 -1.78
N VAL A 10 -6.06 2.96 -1.14
CA VAL A 10 -4.99 2.06 -0.67
C VAL A 10 -4.18 1.51 -1.84
N SER A 11 -4.83 1.06 -2.91
CA SER A 11 -4.13 0.61 -4.12
C SER A 11 -3.28 1.75 -4.72
N ASN A 12 -3.82 2.96 -4.79
CA ASN A 12 -3.06 4.14 -5.23
C ASN A 12 -1.82 4.39 -4.39
N LEU A 13 -1.93 4.31 -3.06
CA LEU A 13 -0.76 4.47 -2.18
C LEU A 13 0.28 3.36 -2.40
N PHE A 14 -0.15 2.10 -2.48
CA PHE A 14 0.76 0.97 -2.68
C PHE A 14 1.59 1.14 -3.96
N TRP A 15 0.95 1.45 -5.08
CA TRP A 15 1.64 1.61 -6.36
C TRP A 15 2.53 2.86 -6.44
N ARG A 16 2.34 3.86 -5.57
CA ARG A 16 3.18 5.08 -5.54
C ARG A 16 4.51 4.90 -4.82
N ILE A 17 4.70 3.82 -4.08
CA ILE A 17 5.92 3.58 -3.29
C ILE A 17 7.05 3.18 -4.23
N PRO A 18 8.22 3.85 -4.20
CA PRO A 18 9.34 3.56 -5.10
C PRO A 18 9.84 2.11 -5.03
N LYS A 19 9.78 1.47 -3.85
CA LYS A 19 10.09 0.04 -3.68
C LYS A 19 9.29 -0.88 -4.62
N ASN A 20 8.11 -0.45 -5.05
CA ASN A 20 7.22 -1.22 -5.93
C ASN A 20 7.42 -0.92 -7.43
N ASP A 21 8.45 -0.16 -7.81
CA ASP A 21 8.70 0.24 -9.21
C ASP A 21 8.91 -0.98 -10.13
N GLU A 22 9.68 -1.98 -9.68
CA GLU A 22 9.92 -3.19 -10.47
C GLU A 22 8.63 -3.98 -10.67
N LEU A 23 7.83 -4.12 -9.61
CA LEU A 23 6.53 -4.79 -9.66
C LEU A 23 5.56 -4.05 -10.59
N PHE A 24 5.55 -2.71 -10.55
CA PHE A 24 4.77 -1.87 -11.46
C PHE A 24 5.14 -2.12 -12.92
N LEU A 25 6.44 -2.18 -13.23
CA LEU A 25 6.91 -2.45 -14.59
C LEU A 25 6.55 -3.86 -15.08
N GLN A 26 6.56 -4.85 -14.18
CA GLN A 26 6.10 -6.20 -14.48
C GLN A 26 4.60 -6.19 -14.82
N GLU A 27 3.78 -5.59 -13.96
CA GLU A 27 2.33 -5.50 -14.13
C GLU A 27 1.97 -4.78 -15.43
N PHE A 28 2.63 -3.67 -15.74
CA PHE A 28 2.44 -2.94 -17.00
C PHE A 28 2.69 -3.82 -18.24
N LYS A 29 3.75 -4.64 -18.21
CA LYS A 29 4.10 -5.51 -19.34
C LYS A 29 3.17 -6.71 -19.47
N SER A 30 2.75 -7.30 -18.35
CA SER A 30 1.97 -8.54 -18.35
C SER A 30 0.46 -8.31 -18.46
N ASN A 31 -0.06 -7.15 -18.05
CA ASN A 31 -1.50 -6.93 -17.98
C ASN A 31 -2.07 -6.50 -19.35
N PRO A 32 -2.92 -7.34 -19.98
CA PRO A 32 -3.43 -7.08 -21.33
C PRO A 32 -4.28 -5.81 -21.45
N LEU A 33 -4.78 -5.26 -20.34
CA LEU A 33 -5.56 -4.03 -20.34
C LEU A 33 -4.69 -2.86 -20.78
N PHE A 34 -3.45 -2.70 -20.26
CA PHE A 34 -2.57 -1.60 -20.67
C PHE A 34 -2.31 -1.56 -22.16
N ASN A 35 -2.00 -2.70 -22.75
CA ASN A 35 -1.67 -2.78 -24.17
C ASN A 35 -2.85 -2.40 -25.07
N LYS A 36 -4.08 -2.68 -24.61
CA LYS A 36 -5.33 -2.46 -25.37
C LYS A 36 -6.03 -1.13 -25.04
N SER A 37 -5.74 -0.51 -23.90
CA SER A 37 -6.48 0.64 -23.39
C SER A 37 -6.15 1.98 -24.05
N PHE A 38 -5.01 2.10 -24.75
CA PHE A 38 -4.55 3.39 -25.29
C PHE A 38 -4.44 3.39 -26.82
N LYS A 39 -5.05 4.40 -27.43
CA LYS A 39 -4.94 4.76 -28.83
C LYS A 39 -4.38 6.17 -28.95
N PHE A 40 -3.51 6.41 -29.93
CA PHE A 40 -2.95 7.73 -30.20
C PHE A 40 -3.61 8.28 -31.46
N ILE A 41 -4.28 9.42 -31.34
CA ILE A 41 -5.01 10.05 -32.43
C ILE A 41 -4.27 11.31 -32.85
N GLY A 42 -4.01 11.46 -34.14
CA GLY A 42 -3.41 12.66 -34.70
C GLY A 42 -4.35 13.85 -34.53
N LYS A 43 -3.92 14.89 -33.81
CA LYS A 43 -4.76 16.06 -33.49
C LYS A 43 -5.43 16.69 -34.71
N ASN A 44 -4.69 16.81 -35.81
CA ASN A 44 -5.16 17.48 -37.02
C ASN A 44 -5.91 16.55 -37.98
N THR A 45 -5.68 15.24 -37.90
CA THR A 45 -6.26 14.26 -38.82
C THR A 45 -7.46 13.55 -38.24
N GLY A 46 -7.57 13.42 -36.91
CA GLY A 46 -8.58 12.61 -36.24
C GLY A 46 -8.40 11.10 -36.45
N VAL A 47 -7.31 10.70 -37.10
CA VAL A 47 -6.99 9.30 -37.43
C VAL A 47 -5.94 8.77 -36.48
N GLU A 48 -5.99 7.47 -36.19
CA GLU A 48 -4.98 6.78 -35.40
C GLU A 48 -3.59 6.95 -36.03
N VAL A 49 -2.61 7.33 -35.20
CA VAL A 49 -1.22 7.51 -35.62
C VAL A 49 -0.66 6.15 -36.03
N ASN A 50 0.23 6.14 -37.04
CA ASN A 50 0.89 4.94 -37.53
C ASN A 50 1.43 4.06 -36.37
N ASN A 51 1.26 2.73 -36.52
CA ASN A 51 1.64 1.72 -35.54
C ASN A 51 3.07 1.88 -35.00
N ASP A 52 4.06 2.24 -35.83
CA ASP A 52 5.46 2.36 -35.40
C ASP A 52 5.67 3.50 -34.39
N ILE A 53 4.97 4.62 -34.57
CA ILE A 53 5.02 5.75 -33.63
C ILE A 53 4.26 5.39 -32.36
N THR A 54 3.10 4.76 -32.51
CA THR A 54 2.30 4.27 -31.38
C THR A 54 3.11 3.32 -30.50
N GLU A 55 3.79 2.33 -31.08
CA GLU A 55 4.66 1.40 -30.35
C GLU A 55 5.84 2.11 -29.69
N LYS A 56 6.48 3.07 -30.36
CA LYS A 56 7.55 3.88 -29.74
C LYS A 56 7.05 4.63 -28.52
N ILE A 57 5.88 5.25 -28.59
CA ILE A 57 5.31 5.98 -27.45
C ILE A 57 4.94 5.01 -26.33
N LYS A 58 4.24 3.90 -26.63
CA LYS A 58 3.81 2.90 -25.64
C LYS A 58 4.98 2.29 -24.86
N ASN A 59 6.12 2.11 -25.52
CA ASN A 59 7.32 1.55 -24.92
C ASN A 59 8.28 2.62 -24.34
N SER A 60 7.95 3.91 -24.44
CA SER A 60 8.76 4.98 -23.85
C SER A 60 8.66 4.99 -22.33
N LYS A 61 9.76 5.34 -21.66
CA LYS A 61 9.81 5.41 -20.19
C LYS A 61 8.79 6.41 -19.65
N GLU A 62 8.66 7.55 -20.32
CA GLU A 62 7.79 8.66 -19.92
C GLU A 62 6.33 8.24 -19.96
N PHE A 63 5.91 7.55 -21.03
CA PHE A 63 4.55 7.04 -21.14
C PHE A 63 4.25 6.01 -20.06
N ILE A 64 5.13 5.01 -19.89
CA ILE A 64 4.97 3.99 -18.85
C ILE A 64 4.84 4.66 -17.48
N GLN A 65 5.73 5.58 -17.13
CA GLN A 65 5.67 6.29 -15.84
C GLN A 65 4.40 7.12 -15.67
N SER A 66 3.92 7.76 -16.74
CA SER A 66 2.67 8.55 -16.70
C SER A 66 1.44 7.70 -16.39
N LEU A 67 1.48 6.40 -16.67
CA LEU A 67 0.39 5.46 -16.42
C LEU A 67 0.40 4.87 -15.01
N ARG A 68 1.40 5.18 -14.19
CA ARG A 68 1.46 4.71 -12.79
C ARG A 68 0.18 4.94 -11.98
N PRO A 69 -0.48 6.11 -12.06
CA PRO A 69 -1.74 6.34 -11.36
C PRO A 69 -2.91 5.49 -11.87
N THR A 70 -2.81 4.91 -13.07
CA THR A 70 -3.88 4.08 -13.66
C THR A 70 -3.76 2.61 -13.28
N VAL A 71 -2.55 2.13 -12.92
CA VAL A 71 -2.34 0.78 -12.40
C VAL A 71 -3.17 0.50 -11.17
N SER A 72 -3.34 1.46 -10.27
CA SER A 72 -4.18 1.28 -9.09
C SER A 72 -5.64 0.98 -9.44
N SER A 73 -6.21 1.72 -10.39
CA SER A 73 -7.59 1.50 -10.83
C SER A 73 -7.73 0.17 -11.58
N PHE A 74 -6.76 -0.23 -12.41
CA PHE A 74 -6.77 -1.54 -13.06
C PHE A 74 -6.61 -2.69 -12.06
N SER A 75 -5.64 -2.59 -11.16
CA SER A 75 -5.43 -3.48 -10.02
C SER A 75 -6.71 -3.64 -9.21
N PHE A 76 -7.37 -2.53 -8.85
CA PHE A 76 -8.62 -2.54 -8.12
C PHE A 76 -9.76 -3.18 -8.91
N MET A 77 -9.92 -2.89 -10.20
CA MET A 77 -10.96 -3.49 -11.04
C MET A 77 -10.78 -5.00 -11.19
N VAL A 78 -9.54 -5.47 -11.41
CA VAL A 78 -9.22 -6.90 -11.56
C VAL A 78 -9.37 -7.64 -10.25
N ASN A 79 -8.92 -7.04 -9.15
CA ASN A 79 -8.96 -7.63 -7.81
C ASN A 79 -10.18 -7.19 -6.99
N LYS A 80 -11.22 -6.65 -7.64
CA LYS A 80 -12.47 -6.28 -6.96
C LYS A 80 -13.13 -7.53 -6.42
N LYS A 81 -12.72 -7.92 -5.21
CA LYS A 81 -13.26 -9.02 -4.45
C LYS A 81 -14.30 -8.46 -3.51
N ASP A 82 -15.36 -9.23 -3.27
CA ASP A 82 -16.27 -8.95 -2.16
C ASP A 82 -15.58 -9.42 -0.86
N ASP A 83 -14.57 -8.64 -0.46
CA ASP A 83 -13.70 -8.92 0.68
C ASP A 83 -13.77 -7.84 1.75
N ILE A 84 -14.78 -6.96 1.69
CA ILE A 84 -14.98 -5.83 2.61
C ILE A 84 -14.94 -6.28 4.08
N GLN A 85 -15.42 -7.48 4.38
CA GLN A 85 -15.37 -8.10 5.70
C GLN A 85 -13.94 -8.23 6.27
N ASN A 86 -12.92 -8.30 5.41
CA ASN A 86 -11.51 -8.40 5.77
C ASN A 86 -10.87 -7.03 6.06
N TRP A 87 -11.58 -5.92 5.80
CA TRP A 87 -11.09 -4.57 6.03
C TRP A 87 -11.63 -4.04 7.35
N LYS A 88 -10.76 -3.90 8.33
CA LYS A 88 -11.07 -3.48 9.69
C LYS A 88 -10.47 -2.10 9.97
N LEU A 89 -11.23 -1.26 10.66
CA LEU A 89 -10.74 0.00 11.20
C LEU A 89 -10.55 -0.18 12.70
N SER A 90 -9.31 -0.08 13.16
CA SER A 90 -8.96 -0.17 14.57
C SER A 90 -8.29 1.12 15.02
N TYR A 91 -8.23 1.36 16.32
CA TYR A 91 -7.54 2.50 16.91
C TYR A 91 -6.74 2.08 18.12
N THR A 92 -5.72 2.87 18.47
CA THR A 92 -4.93 2.66 19.70
C THR A 92 -5.13 3.85 20.64
N PRO A 93 -5.78 3.67 21.81
CA PRO A 93 -5.98 4.76 22.76
C PRO A 93 -4.66 5.38 23.24
N GLY A 94 -4.63 6.70 23.32
CA GLY A 94 -3.47 7.45 23.86
C GLY A 94 -2.21 7.39 23.00
N TYR A 95 -2.32 6.92 21.76
CA TYR A 95 -1.18 6.66 20.90
C TYR A 95 -1.38 7.26 19.51
N PHE A 96 -0.32 7.89 18.98
CA PHE A 96 -0.36 8.58 17.69
C PHE A 96 0.48 7.88 16.65
N ASN A 97 -0.12 7.62 15.49
CA ASN A 97 0.55 7.05 14.33
C ASN A 97 1.53 8.05 13.70
N ILE A 98 2.60 7.52 13.14
CA ILE A 98 3.52 8.28 12.30
C ILE A 98 3.15 8.17 10.83
N CYS A 99 3.60 9.13 10.04
CA CYS A 99 3.55 9.08 8.58
C CYS A 99 4.92 8.69 8.04
N SER A 100 4.96 7.94 6.95
CA SER A 100 6.20 7.56 6.25
C SER A 100 5.94 7.49 4.74
N ASP A 101 7.01 7.62 3.96
CA ASP A 101 7.06 7.33 2.53
C ASP A 101 6.80 5.86 2.16
N ASN A 102 6.94 4.94 3.11
CA ASN A 102 6.52 3.55 2.99
C ASN A 102 5.63 3.18 4.19
N PRO A 103 4.31 3.46 4.14
CA PRO A 103 3.44 3.32 5.31
C PRO A 103 2.81 1.94 5.48
N PHE A 104 2.98 1.00 4.53
CA PHE A 104 2.33 -0.31 4.58
C PHE A 104 3.18 -1.36 5.29
N ILE A 105 2.65 -1.95 6.35
CA ILE A 105 3.21 -3.18 6.90
C ILE A 105 2.53 -4.34 6.19
N ILE A 106 3.25 -5.02 5.30
CA ILE A 106 2.74 -6.12 4.48
C ILE A 106 3.16 -7.46 5.10
N LYS A 107 2.25 -8.44 5.13
CA LYS A 107 2.53 -9.79 5.65
C LYS A 107 3.35 -10.62 4.66
N ASP A 108 2.94 -10.67 3.41
CA ASP A 108 3.66 -11.37 2.34
C ASP A 108 4.40 -10.39 1.43
N GLU A 109 5.73 -10.33 1.57
CA GLU A 109 6.57 -9.47 0.73
C GLU A 109 6.58 -9.88 -0.76
N ASN A 110 6.12 -11.08 -1.09
CA ASN A 110 6.02 -11.55 -2.48
C ASN A 110 4.66 -11.24 -3.11
N ALA A 111 3.77 -10.58 -2.37
CA ALA A 111 2.45 -10.22 -2.88
C ALA A 111 2.57 -9.28 -4.08
N LYS A 112 1.98 -9.71 -5.21
CA LYS A 112 1.96 -8.92 -6.46
C LYS A 112 1.02 -7.72 -6.42
N ASP A 113 0.19 -7.63 -5.38
CA ASP A 113 -0.81 -6.59 -5.20
C ASP A 113 -1.20 -6.48 -3.72
N ILE A 114 -1.57 -5.28 -3.27
CA ILE A 114 -2.08 -5.02 -1.91
C ILE A 114 -3.36 -5.81 -1.60
N PHE A 115 -4.16 -6.17 -2.61
CA PHE A 115 -5.38 -6.99 -2.46
C PHE A 115 -5.10 -8.48 -2.28
N ASN A 116 -3.85 -8.92 -2.44
CA ASN A 116 -3.47 -10.33 -2.34
C ASN A 116 -2.70 -10.65 -1.05
N THR A 117 -2.65 -9.71 -0.10
CA THR A 117 -1.95 -9.86 1.17
C THR A 117 -2.70 -9.20 2.32
N GLU A 118 -2.43 -9.64 3.53
CA GLU A 118 -2.77 -8.89 4.74
C GLU A 118 -1.82 -7.69 4.87
N PHE A 119 -2.35 -6.58 5.38
CA PHE A 119 -1.56 -5.38 5.61
C PHE A 119 -2.11 -4.52 6.76
N ILE A 120 -1.25 -3.63 7.26
CA ILE A 120 -1.62 -2.53 8.16
C ILE A 120 -1.18 -1.21 7.53
N LEU A 121 -2.08 -0.23 7.55
CA LEU A 121 -1.85 1.13 7.07
C LEU A 121 -2.33 2.13 8.15
N PRO A 122 -1.48 3.05 8.62
CA PRO A 122 -1.96 4.19 9.39
C PRO A 122 -2.81 5.10 8.51
N LEU A 123 -4.10 5.21 8.84
CA LEU A 123 -5.05 6.00 8.05
C LEU A 123 -5.22 7.42 8.59
N THR A 124 -5.21 7.56 9.91
CA THR A 124 -5.32 8.85 10.60
C THR A 124 -4.36 8.90 11.79
N LYS A 125 -4.40 9.99 12.58
CA LYS A 125 -3.56 10.17 13.76
C LYS A 125 -3.57 9.00 14.74
N ASN A 126 -4.67 8.24 14.84
CA ASN A 126 -4.80 7.15 15.81
C ASN A 126 -5.55 5.93 15.26
N HIS A 127 -5.98 5.95 13.99
CA HIS A 127 -6.65 4.82 13.36
C HIS A 127 -5.70 4.08 12.42
N LEU A 128 -5.75 2.77 12.51
CA LEU A 128 -5.12 1.82 11.60
C LEU A 128 -6.21 1.20 10.73
N LEU A 129 -5.98 1.21 9.43
CA LEU A 129 -6.69 0.35 8.50
C LEU A 129 -5.94 -0.98 8.44
N ILE A 130 -6.63 -2.05 8.76
CA ILE A 130 -6.09 -3.41 8.78
C ILE A 130 -6.85 -4.21 7.76
N ARG A 131 -6.14 -4.79 6.80
CA ARG A 131 -6.70 -5.88 5.99
C ARG A 131 -6.17 -7.19 6.54
N THR A 132 -7.06 -8.03 7.02
CA THR A 132 -6.70 -9.31 7.62
C THR A 132 -7.71 -10.39 7.24
N PHE A 133 -7.23 -11.63 7.13
CA PHE A 133 -8.08 -12.80 6.91
C PHE A 133 -8.48 -13.47 8.23
N SER A 134 -7.90 -13.02 9.35
CA SER A 134 -8.30 -13.39 10.69
C SER A 134 -9.62 -12.70 11.07
N ASN A 135 -10.50 -13.41 11.76
CA ASN A 135 -11.76 -12.84 12.24
C ASN A 135 -11.53 -12.00 13.50
N ILE A 136 -11.13 -10.74 13.32
CA ILE A 136 -10.87 -9.82 14.43
C ILE A 136 -12.07 -8.90 14.62
N GLU A 137 -12.66 -8.93 15.82
CA GLU A 137 -13.74 -8.01 16.23
C GLU A 137 -13.22 -6.83 17.07
N GLU A 138 -12.01 -6.94 17.64
CA GLU A 138 -11.45 -5.90 18.50
C GLU A 138 -11.10 -4.64 17.72
N THR A 139 -11.80 -3.55 18.03
CA THR A 139 -11.57 -2.22 17.42
C THR A 139 -10.52 -1.41 18.16
N SER A 140 -10.26 -1.70 19.45
CA SER A 140 -9.29 -0.99 20.28
C SER A 140 -8.06 -1.85 20.54
N LEU A 141 -6.92 -1.46 20.01
CA LEU A 141 -5.67 -2.20 20.14
C LEU A 141 -4.86 -1.68 21.32
N LYS A 142 -4.01 -2.54 21.90
CA LYS A 142 -3.15 -2.18 23.03
C LYS A 142 -2.12 -1.11 22.62
N PRO A 143 -1.78 -0.15 23.51
CA PRO A 143 -0.74 0.86 23.23
C PRO A 143 0.60 0.30 22.73
N LEU A 144 1.03 -0.84 23.29
CA LEU A 144 2.25 -1.52 22.85
C LEU A 144 2.16 -1.98 21.39
N PHE A 145 0.99 -2.43 20.92
CA PHE A 145 0.80 -2.80 19.52
C PHE A 145 1.02 -1.58 18.61
N GLY A 146 0.43 -0.44 18.95
CA GLY A 146 0.68 0.82 18.25
C GLY A 146 2.17 1.21 18.25
N PHE A 147 2.87 0.99 19.36
CA PHE A 147 4.33 1.14 19.46
C PHE A 147 5.07 0.34 18.39
N ILE A 148 4.80 -0.96 18.32
CA ILE A 148 5.47 -1.87 17.39
C ILE A 148 5.11 -1.55 15.94
N VAL A 149 3.85 -1.21 15.64
CA VAL A 149 3.41 -0.77 14.31
C VAL A 149 4.20 0.44 13.83
N ASN A 150 4.25 1.52 14.62
CA ASN A 150 5.00 2.71 14.24
C ASN A 150 6.50 2.42 14.14
N LEU A 151 7.06 1.59 15.01
CA LEU A 151 8.47 1.23 14.93
C LEU A 151 8.79 0.50 13.61
N ALA A 152 7.91 -0.41 13.19
CA ALA A 152 8.04 -1.09 11.89
C ALA A 152 7.94 -0.10 10.72
N ILE A 153 6.96 0.82 10.75
CA ILE A 153 6.80 1.88 9.73
C ILE A 153 8.03 2.80 9.69
N PHE A 154 8.53 3.21 10.84
CA PHE A 154 9.73 4.04 10.94
C PHE A 154 10.94 3.33 10.32
N LYS A 155 11.08 2.03 10.60
CA LYS A 155 12.21 1.22 10.14
C LYS A 155 12.17 0.93 8.64
N GLN A 156 10.99 0.79 8.06
CA GLN A 156 10.83 0.52 6.62
C GLN A 156 10.76 1.79 5.75
N GLY A 157 10.60 2.96 6.37
CA GLY A 157 10.72 4.24 5.69
C GLY A 157 12.14 4.46 5.19
N GLU A 158 12.29 4.99 3.99
CA GLU A 158 13.60 5.11 3.33
C GLU A 158 14.16 6.52 3.45
N LEU A 159 13.33 7.53 3.17
CA LEU A 159 13.73 8.93 3.09
C LEU A 159 13.01 9.79 4.12
N TYR A 160 11.71 9.55 4.31
CA TYR A 160 10.86 10.46 5.08
C TYR A 160 10.01 9.74 6.12
N CYS A 161 10.05 10.26 7.34
CA CYS A 161 9.11 9.96 8.40
C CYS A 161 8.73 11.24 9.14
N ALA A 162 7.45 11.37 9.48
CA ALA A 162 6.90 12.53 10.18
C ALA A 162 5.99 12.10 11.32
N SER A 163 6.03 12.87 12.42
CA SER A 163 5.14 12.73 13.56
C SER A 163 4.82 14.10 14.13
N ALA A 164 3.67 14.23 14.77
CA ALA A 164 3.34 15.41 15.56
C ALA A 164 4.23 15.52 16.82
N ASN A 165 4.90 14.44 17.23
CA ASN A 165 5.78 14.40 18.40
C ASN A 165 7.21 14.03 17.99
N ARG A 166 8.14 14.99 18.14
CA ARG A 166 9.56 14.80 17.83
C ARG A 166 10.26 13.80 18.75
N ASP A 167 9.92 13.80 20.03
CA ASP A 167 10.54 12.88 21.02
C ASP A 167 10.18 11.42 20.73
N LEU A 168 8.98 11.21 20.18
CA LEU A 168 8.54 9.90 19.72
C LEU A 168 9.39 9.41 18.53
N LEU A 169 9.73 10.28 17.57
CA LEU A 169 10.65 9.93 16.47
C LEU A 169 12.06 9.61 16.98
N ASN A 170 12.56 10.36 17.97
CA ASN A 170 13.86 10.07 18.60
C ASN A 170 13.87 8.69 19.28
N THR A 171 12.74 8.33 19.89
CA THR A 171 12.54 7.01 20.51
C THR A 171 12.61 5.90 19.45
N TYR A 172 11.88 6.02 18.34
CA TYR A 172 11.97 5.02 17.26
C TYR A 172 13.35 4.98 16.61
N SER A 173 14.01 6.12 16.42
CA SER A 173 15.39 6.16 15.90
C SER A 173 16.36 5.40 16.79
N SER A 174 16.15 5.44 18.11
CA SER A 174 16.97 4.70 19.08
C SER A 174 16.63 3.21 19.10
N SER A 175 15.34 2.85 19.09
CA SER A 175 14.89 1.46 19.14
C SER A 175 15.13 0.69 17.85
N SER A 176 14.90 1.32 16.69
CA SER A 176 15.02 0.69 15.36
C SER A 176 16.42 0.14 15.03
N LYS A 177 17.46 0.62 15.74
CA LYS A 177 18.83 0.10 15.63
C LYS A 177 18.98 -1.33 16.14
N LYS A 178 18.14 -1.75 17.09
CA LYS A 178 18.22 -3.05 17.77
C LYS A 178 17.26 -4.07 17.17
N ASP A 179 16.14 -3.59 16.66
CA ASP A 179 15.04 -4.46 16.22
C ASP A 179 15.15 -4.83 14.74
N ASP A 180 14.80 -6.08 14.44
CA ASP A 180 14.75 -6.63 13.09
C ASP A 180 13.33 -6.48 12.52
N ILE A 181 13.22 -6.03 11.26
CA ILE A 181 11.91 -5.74 10.65
C ILE A 181 11.03 -7.00 10.49
N ILE A 182 11.64 -8.16 10.23
CA ILE A 182 10.93 -9.44 10.11
C ILE A 182 10.35 -9.82 11.47
N LYS A 183 11.13 -9.66 12.55
CA LYS A 183 10.64 -9.91 13.91
C LYS A 183 9.47 -9.00 14.29
N LEU A 184 9.53 -7.71 13.93
CA LEU A 184 8.42 -6.77 14.19
C LEU A 184 7.16 -7.18 13.42
N LYS A 185 7.29 -7.53 12.14
CA LYS A 185 6.16 -8.01 11.31
C LYS A 185 5.55 -9.28 11.86
N ASN A 186 6.36 -10.26 12.25
CA ASN A 186 5.89 -11.51 12.84
C ASN A 186 5.13 -11.26 14.15
N TYR A 187 5.62 -10.36 15.01
CA TYR A 187 4.90 -9.96 16.22
C TYR A 187 3.55 -9.33 15.89
N ILE A 188 3.51 -8.40 14.92
CA ILE A 188 2.31 -7.68 14.53
C ILE A 188 1.23 -8.65 14.02
N PHE A 189 1.56 -9.48 13.03
CA PHE A 189 0.56 -10.39 12.45
C PHE A 189 0.22 -11.55 13.41
N GLY A 190 1.17 -12.03 14.20
CA GLY A 190 0.89 -13.00 15.26
C GLY A 190 -0.02 -12.44 16.36
N TYR A 191 0.12 -11.15 16.71
CA TYR A 191 -0.81 -10.50 17.63
C TYR A 191 -2.23 -10.47 17.08
N LEU A 192 -2.39 -10.12 15.80
CA LEU A 192 -3.69 -10.08 15.11
C LEU A 192 -4.35 -11.47 15.04
N GLU A 193 -3.58 -12.51 14.74
CA GLU A 193 -4.06 -13.90 14.73
C GLU A 193 -4.60 -14.32 16.11
N ASN A 194 -3.85 -14.02 17.19
CA ASN A 194 -4.27 -14.32 18.56
C ASN A 194 -5.54 -13.57 19.01
N LEU A 195 -5.89 -12.47 18.36
CA LEU A 195 -7.16 -11.78 18.63
C LEU A 195 -8.36 -12.49 17.99
N SER A 196 -8.14 -13.26 16.92
CA SER A 196 -9.22 -14.00 16.26
C SER A 196 -9.56 -15.33 16.91
N GLU A 197 -8.71 -15.82 17.81
CA GLU A 197 -8.93 -17.06 18.57
C GLU A 197 -9.74 -16.85 19.86
N LYS A 198 -10.11 -15.61 20.18
CA LYS A 198 -10.89 -15.24 21.37
C LYS A 198 -12.34 -15.01 21.05
#